data_AF-E0DC67-F1
#
_entry.id   AF-E0DC67-F1
#
_cell.length_a   1.000
_cell.length_b   1.000
_cell.length_c   1.000
_cell.angle_alpha   90.00
_cell.angle_beta   90.00
_cell.angle_gamma   90.00
#
_symmetry.space_group_name_H-M   'P 1'
#
loop_
_entity.id
_entity.type
_entity.pdbx_description
1 polymer ?
#
loop_
_entity_poly.entity_id
_entity_poly.type
_entity_poly.pdbx_seq_one_letter_code
_entity_poly.pdbx_strand_id
1 'polypeptide(L)'
;MTHNLLPDPTPDPTPGPAEPPTRSATNPLADPALDSPNSGVADCDGDEGDEPHAGDGDRPDDATSDANNPDNHLLEPFPVLPTDPYPFLDAIEEAIAGTRTLLPIPADDLDRTKLLTEQLRAGTEIDPEVALVVATSGSTGIPKGAQLTAVNLVASADATHQFLGGAGAWLLALPAHHIAGIQVLVRSLVAGIDPTFVDLSAGFQVAEFADAAEELRADAARCYTALTPMQLLKGMDTLQGIEALRLFDAILVGGGPLLDDDRRAARELGIRVVTTYGSAETTGGCVYNGLPLPGVTIRLENERIMVGGPMVAQGYRNFPDHEAFSRPGFYRTSDTGLLRNGVLRVTGRIDTIIDSGGLKIHPEVLEQVFINIAGVDDVCVVGIPDQRLGQAIVAAYMGSANMEDIIAAFQDYPRWQIPKHIQRVAELPRTSLGKIDRNKVTQLF
;
A
#
# COMPACT_ATOMS: atom_id res chain seq x y z
N MET A 1 -21.89 25.52 48.35
CA MET A 1 -20.68 25.26 49.15
C MET A 1 -20.69 23.79 49.53
N THR A 2 -19.96 22.98 48.76
CA THR A 2 -19.81 21.53 48.96
C THR A 2 -18.54 21.14 48.21
N HIS A 3 -17.39 21.20 48.88
CA HIS A 3 -16.11 20.76 48.30
C HIS A 3 -16.01 19.24 48.47
N ASN A 4 -16.07 18.50 47.35
CA ASN A 4 -15.52 17.15 47.29
C ASN A 4 -14.10 17.25 46.74
N LEU A 5 -13.13 16.86 47.57
CA LEU A 5 -11.72 16.75 47.19
C LEU A 5 -11.51 15.36 46.56
N LEU A 6 -10.90 15.35 45.37
CA LEU A 6 -10.30 14.14 44.80
C LEU A 6 -8.97 13.84 45.51
N PRO A 7 -8.58 12.58 45.72
CA PRO A 7 -7.27 12.24 46.25
C PRO A 7 -6.17 12.40 45.18
N ASP A 8 -4.99 12.86 45.60
CA ASP A 8 -3.79 12.97 44.74
C ASP A 8 -3.31 11.61 44.20
N PRO A 9 -2.73 11.58 42.99
CA PRO A 9 -2.09 10.38 42.46
C PRO A 9 -0.75 10.09 43.16
N THR A 10 -0.48 8.80 43.41
CA THR A 10 0.80 8.32 43.91
C THR A 10 1.94 8.58 42.92
N PRO A 11 3.15 8.96 43.38
CA PRO A 11 4.29 9.23 42.49
C PRO A 11 4.90 7.95 41.89
N ASP A 12 5.33 8.05 40.64
CA ASP A 12 6.06 7.01 39.92
C ASP A 12 7.40 6.65 40.58
N PRO A 13 7.86 5.38 40.50
CA PRO A 13 9.16 4.98 41.00
C PRO A 13 10.29 5.49 40.08
N THR A 14 11.28 6.14 40.69
CA THR A 14 12.50 6.62 40.02
C THR A 14 13.31 5.49 39.37
N PRO A 15 13.84 5.67 38.14
CA PRO A 15 14.72 4.68 37.52
C PRO A 15 16.09 4.60 38.21
N GLY A 16 16.62 3.38 38.34
CA GLY A 16 17.97 3.12 38.86
C GLY A 16 19.08 3.55 37.89
N PRO A 17 20.34 3.67 38.37
CA PRO A 17 21.46 4.19 37.57
C PRO A 17 21.90 3.21 36.48
N ALA A 18 22.23 3.74 35.30
CA ALA A 18 22.71 2.97 34.16
C ALA A 18 24.14 2.44 34.36
N GLU A 19 24.38 1.20 33.95
CA GLU A 19 25.73 0.64 33.84
C GLU A 19 26.51 1.23 32.64
N PRO A 20 27.83 1.46 32.77
CA PRO A 20 28.63 2.03 31.68
C PRO A 20 29.02 0.96 30.63
N PRO A 21 29.08 1.30 29.33
CA PRO A 21 29.42 0.35 28.28
C PRO A 21 30.91 -0.07 28.35
N THR A 22 31.14 -1.38 28.32
CA THR A 22 32.48 -1.97 28.22
C THR A 22 33.10 -1.71 26.84
N ARG A 23 34.27 -1.07 26.83
CA ARG A 23 35.06 -0.88 25.61
C ARG A 23 35.63 -2.22 25.14
N SER A 24 35.28 -2.67 23.94
CA SER A 24 36.00 -3.74 23.25
C SER A 24 36.99 -3.17 22.24
N ALA A 25 38.12 -3.87 22.11
CA ALA A 25 39.35 -3.44 21.47
C ALA A 25 39.24 -3.05 19.99
N THR A 26 39.98 -2.00 19.64
CA THR A 26 40.53 -1.76 18.30
C THR A 26 41.39 -2.92 17.83
N ASN A 27 41.38 -3.22 16.52
CA ASN A 27 42.52 -3.86 15.85
C ASN A 27 42.78 -3.17 14.49
N PRO A 28 44.04 -3.04 14.02
CA PRO A 28 44.41 -2.01 13.06
C PRO A 28 44.48 -2.47 11.59
N LEU A 29 44.64 -1.47 10.73
CA LEU A 29 45.01 -1.55 9.31
C LEU A 29 46.28 -2.38 9.07
N ALA A 30 46.31 -3.10 7.94
CA ALA A 30 47.55 -3.49 7.26
C ALA A 30 47.30 -3.60 5.74
N ASP A 31 47.75 -2.59 5.01
CA ASP A 31 47.89 -2.55 3.56
C ASP A 31 49.38 -2.79 3.23
N PRO A 32 49.73 -3.51 2.14
CA PRO A 32 51.01 -3.24 1.49
C PRO A 32 50.91 -3.18 -0.04
N ALA A 33 51.32 -2.03 -0.59
CA ALA A 33 51.55 -1.83 -2.01
C ALA A 33 53.05 -1.96 -2.39
N LEU A 34 53.31 -2.06 -3.70
CA LEU A 34 54.61 -1.97 -4.41
C LEU A 34 55.45 -3.27 -4.35
N ASP A 35 55.91 -3.82 -5.47
CA ASP A 35 56.84 -3.16 -6.41
C ASP A 35 56.69 -3.57 -7.90
N SER A 36 57.28 -2.76 -8.81
CA SER A 36 57.30 -2.93 -10.29
C SER A 36 58.69 -3.50 -10.76
N PRO A 37 59.22 -3.37 -12.02
CA PRO A 37 58.69 -2.93 -13.33
C PRO A 37 59.16 -3.73 -14.59
N ASN A 38 58.56 -3.45 -15.76
CA ASN A 38 59.20 -3.32 -17.10
C ASN A 38 58.11 -3.04 -18.17
N SER A 39 58.08 -1.94 -18.93
CA SER A 39 58.99 -1.41 -19.97
C SER A 39 58.61 -1.83 -21.41
N GLY A 40 58.22 -0.88 -22.26
CA GLY A 40 58.00 -1.10 -23.70
C GLY A 40 57.29 0.08 -24.38
N VAL A 41 58.02 0.86 -25.19
CA VAL A 41 57.52 2.02 -25.94
C VAL A 41 57.79 1.80 -27.44
N ALA A 42 56.84 2.13 -28.32
CA ALA A 42 57.09 2.54 -29.70
C ALA A 42 55.82 3.14 -30.35
N ASP A 43 55.90 4.40 -30.79
CA ASP A 43 54.98 5.02 -31.75
C ASP A 43 55.33 4.63 -33.20
N CYS A 44 54.41 4.86 -34.15
CA CYS A 44 54.72 5.32 -35.52
C CYS A 44 53.45 5.74 -36.30
N ASP A 45 53.51 6.91 -36.97
CA ASP A 45 52.42 7.55 -37.75
C ASP A 45 52.36 7.17 -39.25
N GLY A 46 51.30 7.64 -39.96
CA GLY A 46 51.11 7.68 -41.44
C GLY A 46 49.73 7.12 -41.88
N ASP A 47 48.73 7.82 -42.46
CA ASP A 47 48.64 9.00 -43.39
C ASP A 47 49.04 8.64 -44.85
N GLU A 48 48.30 8.88 -45.95
CA GLU A 48 47.03 9.61 -46.29
C GLU A 48 45.98 8.62 -46.94
N GLY A 49 44.76 8.92 -47.45
CA GLY A 49 43.93 10.14 -47.63
C GLY A 49 42.66 9.91 -48.52
N ASP A 50 42.01 11.02 -48.93
CA ASP A 50 40.96 11.26 -49.98
C ASP A 50 39.48 10.77 -49.90
N GLU A 51 38.57 11.75 -50.08
CA GLU A 51 37.09 11.71 -50.25
C GLU A 51 36.67 11.70 -51.75
N PRO A 52 35.38 11.95 -52.15
CA PRO A 52 34.12 11.31 -51.77
C PRO A 52 33.32 10.80 -52.99
N HIS A 53 32.33 9.92 -52.77
CA HIS A 53 31.24 9.72 -53.74
C HIS A 53 29.86 9.66 -53.08
N ALA A 54 28.97 10.56 -53.52
CA ALA A 54 27.54 10.53 -53.19
C ALA A 54 26.80 9.49 -54.05
N GLY A 55 25.86 8.77 -53.44
CA GLY A 55 25.00 7.79 -54.11
C GLY A 55 23.73 7.56 -53.30
N ASP A 56 22.66 8.24 -53.69
CA ASP A 56 21.31 8.10 -53.14
C ASP A 56 20.72 6.72 -53.49
N GLY A 57 19.98 6.08 -52.57
CA GLY A 57 19.77 4.62 -52.62
C GLY A 57 18.77 4.05 -51.61
N ASP A 58 17.63 4.71 -51.46
CA ASP A 58 16.52 4.33 -50.57
C ASP A 58 16.00 2.88 -50.78
N ARG A 59 16.08 2.03 -49.74
CA ARG A 59 15.25 0.84 -49.49
C ARG A 59 15.41 0.31 -48.06
N PRO A 60 14.38 -0.33 -47.49
CA PRO A 60 14.20 -0.38 -46.04
C PRO A 60 15.08 -1.42 -45.36
N ASP A 61 15.55 -1.07 -44.16
CA ASP A 61 16.02 -2.04 -43.18
C ASP A 61 14.85 -2.96 -42.80
N ASP A 62 14.96 -4.24 -43.15
CA ASP A 62 14.16 -5.30 -42.55
C ASP A 62 14.53 -5.39 -41.07
N ALA A 63 13.81 -4.64 -40.23
CA ALA A 63 13.80 -4.78 -38.79
C ALA A 63 13.15 -6.14 -38.42
N THR A 64 13.87 -7.23 -38.70
CA THR A 64 13.55 -8.55 -38.17
C THR A 64 13.56 -8.45 -36.65
N SER A 65 12.41 -8.73 -36.04
CA SER A 65 12.25 -8.63 -34.60
C SER A 65 13.18 -9.60 -33.85
N ASP A 66 14.06 -9.07 -33.00
CA ASP A 66 14.84 -9.84 -32.01
C ASP A 66 13.96 -10.33 -30.84
N ALA A 67 12.81 -10.93 -31.18
CA ALA A 67 11.90 -11.59 -30.25
C ALA A 67 12.46 -12.92 -29.68
N ASN A 68 13.70 -13.27 -30.05
CA ASN A 68 14.39 -14.50 -29.67
C ASN A 68 15.79 -14.24 -29.07
N ASN A 69 16.10 -13.01 -28.65
CA ASN A 69 17.30 -12.79 -27.83
C ASN A 69 17.03 -13.33 -26.41
N PRO A 70 17.77 -14.34 -25.91
CA PRO A 70 17.57 -14.89 -24.57
C PRO A 70 17.86 -13.90 -23.43
N ASP A 71 18.51 -12.76 -23.71
CA ASP A 71 18.74 -11.69 -22.73
C ASP A 71 17.52 -10.77 -22.52
N ASN A 72 16.47 -10.90 -23.33
CA ASN A 72 15.35 -9.94 -23.33
C ASN A 72 14.29 -10.32 -22.27
N HIS A 73 14.46 -9.81 -21.04
CA HIS A 73 13.53 -10.08 -19.93
C HIS A 73 12.24 -9.28 -20.12
N LEU A 74 11.09 -9.96 -20.28
CA LEU A 74 9.81 -9.33 -20.62
C LEU A 74 8.86 -9.26 -19.42
N LEU A 75 8.04 -8.20 -19.36
CA LEU A 75 6.95 -8.11 -18.39
C LEU A 75 5.77 -9.03 -18.79
N GLU A 76 5.63 -10.17 -18.14
CA GLU A 76 4.59 -11.17 -18.45
C GLU A 76 3.25 -10.83 -17.76
N PRO A 77 2.13 -10.68 -18.48
CA PRO A 77 0.81 -10.55 -17.86
C PRO A 77 0.37 -11.91 -17.27
N PHE A 78 0.06 -11.94 -15.97
CA PHE A 78 -0.35 -13.15 -15.27
C PHE A 78 -1.81 -13.06 -14.78
N PRO A 79 -2.76 -13.81 -15.39
CA PRO A 79 -4.14 -13.90 -14.93
C PRO A 79 -4.24 -14.56 -13.55
N VAL A 80 -4.68 -13.80 -12.55
CA VAL A 80 -4.93 -14.30 -11.19
C VAL A 80 -6.42 -14.58 -11.04
N LEU A 81 -6.76 -15.84 -10.76
CA LEU A 81 -8.13 -16.27 -10.50
C LEU A 81 -8.55 -15.92 -9.05
N PRO A 82 -9.80 -15.47 -8.82
CA PRO A 82 -10.31 -15.25 -7.46
C PRO A 82 -10.67 -16.55 -6.73
N THR A 83 -10.76 -17.68 -7.46
CA THR A 83 -11.15 -19.01 -6.95
C THR A 83 -9.95 -19.89 -6.55
N ASP A 84 -8.79 -19.69 -7.20
CA ASP A 84 -7.61 -20.54 -7.06
C ASP A 84 -6.33 -19.70 -7.31
N PRO A 85 -5.63 -19.29 -6.23
CA PRO A 85 -4.39 -18.54 -6.30
C PRO A 85 -3.14 -19.44 -6.39
N TYR A 86 -3.23 -20.78 -6.31
CA TYR A 86 -2.03 -21.65 -6.30
C TYR A 86 -1.13 -21.46 -7.53
N PRO A 87 -1.64 -21.42 -8.79
CA PRO A 87 -0.77 -21.18 -9.95
C PRO A 87 -0.02 -19.85 -9.90
N PHE A 88 -0.55 -18.86 -9.15
CA PHE A 88 0.10 -17.57 -8.95
C PHE A 88 1.07 -17.58 -7.77
N LEU A 89 0.88 -18.43 -6.76
CA LEU A 89 1.85 -18.68 -5.70
C LEU A 89 3.17 -19.23 -6.29
N ASP A 90 3.08 -20.26 -7.13
CA ASP A 90 4.22 -20.85 -7.85
C ASP A 90 4.94 -19.79 -8.71
N ALA A 91 4.17 -18.99 -9.45
CA ALA A 91 4.72 -17.93 -10.29
C ALA A 91 5.38 -16.79 -9.47
N ILE A 92 4.90 -16.50 -8.26
CA ILE A 92 5.58 -15.57 -7.33
C ILE A 92 6.91 -16.16 -6.85
N GLU A 93 6.99 -17.47 -6.58
CA GLU A 93 8.26 -18.12 -6.20
C GLU A 93 9.29 -18.00 -7.34
N GLU A 94 8.89 -18.30 -8.58
CA GLU A 94 9.70 -18.08 -9.79
C GLU A 94 10.17 -16.62 -9.92
N ALA A 95 9.28 -15.66 -9.72
CA ALA A 95 9.61 -14.24 -9.78
C ALA A 95 10.56 -13.78 -8.66
N ILE A 96 10.43 -14.33 -7.44
CA ILE A 96 11.36 -14.08 -6.33
C ILE A 96 12.72 -14.74 -6.57
N ALA A 97 12.76 -15.88 -7.27
CA ALA A 97 13.99 -16.51 -7.75
C ALA A 97 14.65 -15.77 -8.93
N GLY A 98 14.00 -14.73 -9.47
CA GLY A 98 14.52 -13.91 -10.57
C GLY A 98 14.41 -14.55 -11.95
N THR A 99 13.55 -15.57 -12.13
CA THR A 99 13.39 -16.24 -13.43
C THR A 99 12.34 -15.58 -14.32
N ARG A 100 11.43 -14.77 -13.76
CA ARG A 100 10.31 -14.10 -14.46
C ARG A 100 9.99 -12.73 -13.84
N THR A 101 9.52 -11.77 -14.63
CA THR A 101 8.80 -10.59 -14.12
C THR A 101 7.32 -10.68 -14.46
N LEU A 102 6.44 -10.54 -13.46
CA LEU A 102 4.99 -10.66 -13.66
C LEU A 102 4.25 -9.32 -13.50
N LEU A 103 3.21 -9.15 -14.28
CA LEU A 103 2.13 -8.17 -14.10
C LEU A 103 0.86 -8.94 -13.67
N PRO A 104 0.52 -8.98 -12.36
CA PRO A 104 -0.70 -9.63 -11.89
C PRO A 104 -1.94 -8.87 -12.38
N ILE A 105 -2.86 -9.58 -13.05
CA ILE A 105 -4.09 -9.02 -13.63
C ILE A 105 -5.33 -9.82 -13.20
N PRO A 106 -6.50 -9.18 -13.02
CA PRO A 106 -7.73 -9.88 -12.65
C PRO A 106 -8.27 -10.73 -13.80
N ALA A 107 -8.26 -12.06 -13.65
CA ALA A 107 -8.75 -12.98 -14.68
C ALA A 107 -10.26 -12.86 -14.95
N ASP A 108 -11.01 -12.30 -13.99
CA ASP A 108 -12.46 -12.10 -13.97
C ASP A 108 -12.91 -10.73 -14.50
N ASP A 109 -12.00 -9.76 -14.66
CA ASP A 109 -12.28 -8.41 -15.17
C ASP A 109 -11.46 -8.13 -16.43
N LEU A 110 -12.06 -8.41 -17.60
CA LEU A 110 -11.43 -8.26 -18.91
C LEU A 110 -11.09 -6.80 -19.26
N ASP A 111 -11.96 -5.85 -18.87
CA ASP A 111 -11.74 -4.42 -19.14
C ASP A 111 -10.56 -3.90 -18.31
N ARG A 112 -10.48 -4.30 -17.04
CA ARG A 112 -9.34 -3.99 -16.18
C ARG A 112 -8.07 -4.68 -16.64
N THR A 113 -8.14 -5.95 -17.02
CA THR A 113 -7.01 -6.71 -17.59
C THR A 113 -6.44 -6.01 -18.83
N LYS A 114 -7.31 -5.61 -19.77
CA LYS A 114 -6.89 -4.87 -20.96
C LYS A 114 -6.24 -3.53 -20.59
N LEU A 115 -6.88 -2.73 -19.74
CA LEU A 115 -6.36 -1.45 -19.26
C LEU A 115 -4.97 -1.60 -18.61
N LEU A 116 -4.78 -2.59 -17.75
CA LEU A 116 -3.49 -2.82 -17.08
C LEU A 116 -2.41 -3.28 -18.05
N THR A 117 -2.73 -4.24 -18.93
CA THR A 117 -1.82 -4.77 -19.95
C THR A 117 -1.30 -3.66 -20.87
N GLU A 118 -2.20 -2.80 -21.36
CA GLU A 118 -1.85 -1.66 -22.23
C GLU A 118 -1.08 -0.57 -21.47
N GLN A 119 -1.61 -0.07 -20.36
CA GLN A 119 -1.05 1.10 -19.65
C GLN A 119 0.27 0.80 -18.92
N LEU A 120 0.50 -0.45 -18.53
CA LEU A 120 1.73 -0.89 -17.84
C LEU A 120 2.74 -1.55 -18.79
N ARG A 121 2.41 -1.62 -20.09
CA ARG A 121 3.29 -2.09 -21.17
C ARG A 121 3.72 -3.56 -20.99
N ALA A 122 2.77 -4.45 -20.78
CA ALA A 122 3.04 -5.89 -20.76
C ALA A 122 3.59 -6.37 -22.12
N GLY A 123 4.38 -7.45 -22.11
CA GLY A 123 5.07 -7.97 -23.29
C GLY A 123 6.23 -7.09 -23.79
N THR A 124 6.69 -6.12 -22.99
CA THR A 124 7.85 -5.27 -23.31
C THR A 124 8.96 -5.46 -22.28
N GLU A 125 10.20 -5.19 -22.69
CA GLU A 125 11.43 -5.34 -21.92
C GLU A 125 11.38 -4.61 -20.56
N ILE A 126 11.81 -5.28 -19.50
CA ILE A 126 11.85 -4.76 -18.13
C ILE A 126 13.15 -5.17 -17.44
N ASP A 127 13.57 -4.34 -16.47
CA ASP A 127 14.73 -4.61 -15.63
C ASP A 127 14.56 -5.97 -14.90
N PRO A 128 15.50 -6.93 -15.06
CA PRO A 128 15.39 -8.26 -14.48
C PRO A 128 15.52 -8.28 -12.95
N GLU A 129 15.86 -7.17 -12.28
CA GLU A 129 15.71 -7.09 -10.82
C GLU A 129 14.24 -7.00 -10.37
N VAL A 130 13.32 -6.62 -11.26
CA VAL A 130 11.89 -6.52 -10.96
C VAL A 130 11.26 -7.90 -10.97
N ALA A 131 10.67 -8.30 -9.84
CA ALA A 131 9.87 -9.52 -9.74
C ALA A 131 8.42 -9.26 -10.15
N LEU A 132 7.82 -8.15 -9.69
CA LEU A 132 6.42 -7.83 -9.93
C LEU A 132 6.22 -6.36 -10.31
N VAL A 133 5.35 -6.10 -11.30
CA VAL A 133 4.78 -4.76 -11.55
C VAL A 133 3.35 -4.75 -11.03
N VAL A 134 3.11 -4.08 -9.90
CA VAL A 134 1.79 -4.08 -9.24
C VAL A 134 1.04 -2.78 -9.52
N ALA A 135 -0.17 -2.92 -10.05
CA ALA A 135 -1.01 -1.79 -10.41
C ALA A 135 -1.47 -1.00 -9.17
N THR A 136 -1.34 0.33 -9.20
CA THR A 136 -1.73 1.22 -8.11
C THR A 136 -3.05 1.94 -8.43
N SER A 137 -3.83 2.24 -7.39
CA SER A 137 -5.08 3.01 -7.50
C SER A 137 -4.76 4.50 -7.67
N GLY A 138 -4.30 4.88 -8.86
CA GLY A 138 -3.96 6.25 -9.21
C GLY A 138 -5.17 7.18 -9.14
N SER A 139 -5.03 8.30 -8.43
CA SER A 139 -6.02 9.40 -8.36
C SER A 139 -6.27 10.04 -9.73
N THR A 140 -5.30 9.94 -10.64
CA THR A 140 -5.29 10.47 -12.01
C THR A 140 -6.09 9.65 -13.03
N GLY A 141 -6.77 8.57 -12.62
CA GLY A 141 -7.53 7.67 -13.51
C GLY A 141 -6.67 6.68 -14.31
N ILE A 142 -5.47 7.09 -14.72
CA ILE A 142 -4.47 6.19 -15.32
C ILE A 142 -3.79 5.37 -14.20
N PRO A 143 -3.77 4.02 -14.27
CA PRO A 143 -3.06 3.19 -13.30
C PRO A 143 -1.55 3.37 -13.43
N LYS A 144 -0.85 3.42 -12.30
CA LYS A 144 0.62 3.37 -12.27
C LYS A 144 1.07 1.96 -11.94
N GLY A 145 2.22 1.51 -12.43
CA GLY A 145 2.76 0.19 -12.08
C GLY A 145 3.94 0.32 -11.14
N ALA A 146 3.79 -0.02 -9.86
CA ALA A 146 4.92 -0.02 -8.93
C ALA A 146 5.84 -1.21 -9.24
N GLN A 147 7.12 -0.94 -9.54
CA GLN A 147 8.12 -1.97 -9.84
C GLN A 147 8.74 -2.48 -8.54
N LEU A 148 8.46 -3.74 -8.21
CA LEU A 148 8.85 -4.41 -6.95
C LEU A 148 9.87 -5.50 -7.24
N THR A 149 11.02 -5.44 -6.56
CA THR A 149 12.06 -6.48 -6.64
C THR A 149 11.79 -7.64 -5.69
N ALA A 150 12.48 -8.76 -5.88
CA ALA A 150 12.49 -9.87 -4.91
C ALA A 150 12.87 -9.37 -3.49
N VAL A 151 13.84 -8.47 -3.38
CA VAL A 151 14.26 -7.85 -2.11
C VAL A 151 13.11 -7.05 -1.49
N ASN A 152 12.36 -6.28 -2.28
CA ASN A 152 11.20 -5.55 -1.76
C ASN A 152 10.16 -6.48 -1.15
N LEU A 153 9.83 -7.56 -1.86
CA LEU A 153 8.81 -8.54 -1.48
C LEU A 153 9.19 -9.29 -0.20
N VAL A 154 10.41 -9.84 -0.15
CA VAL A 154 10.92 -10.62 1.00
C VAL A 154 11.13 -9.74 2.22
N ALA A 155 11.68 -8.52 2.07
CA ALA A 155 11.90 -7.62 3.20
C ALA A 155 10.58 -7.13 3.84
N SER A 156 9.51 -6.94 3.04
CA SER A 156 8.17 -6.64 3.56
C SER A 156 7.61 -7.81 4.39
N ALA A 157 7.80 -9.04 3.90
CA ALA A 157 7.35 -10.25 4.58
C ALA A 157 8.09 -10.51 5.91
N ASP A 158 9.42 -10.51 5.90
CA ASP A 158 10.26 -10.69 7.09
C ASP A 158 9.98 -9.61 8.15
N ALA A 159 9.96 -8.33 7.76
CA ALA A 159 9.63 -7.24 8.68
C ALA A 159 8.21 -7.36 9.26
N THR A 160 7.26 -7.92 8.49
CA THR A 160 5.92 -8.26 8.99
C THR A 160 5.98 -9.35 10.06
N HIS A 161 6.64 -10.49 9.78
CA HIS A 161 6.76 -11.59 10.75
C HIS A 161 7.49 -11.15 12.02
N GLN A 162 8.56 -10.36 11.90
CA GLN A 162 9.28 -9.80 13.06
C GLN A 162 8.35 -8.95 13.95
N PHE A 163 7.54 -8.06 13.37
CA PHE A 163 6.56 -7.26 14.11
C PHE A 163 5.47 -8.13 14.77
N LEU A 164 5.01 -9.18 14.09
CA LEU A 164 4.06 -10.16 14.63
C LEU A 164 4.71 -11.16 15.60
N GLY A 165 6.01 -11.03 15.86
CA GLY A 165 6.79 -11.85 16.79
C GLY A 165 7.11 -13.26 16.31
N GLY A 166 7.03 -13.53 15.00
CA GLY A 166 7.34 -14.82 14.37
C GLY A 166 6.56 -15.07 13.07
N ALA A 167 7.04 -16.03 12.28
CA ALA A 167 6.30 -16.59 11.14
C ALA A 167 5.07 -17.40 11.60
N GLY A 168 4.16 -17.70 10.67
CA GLY A 168 2.92 -18.45 10.91
C GLY A 168 2.14 -18.66 9.62
N ALA A 169 1.11 -19.50 9.68
CA ALA A 169 0.26 -19.84 8.55
C ALA A 169 -0.70 -18.69 8.22
N TRP A 170 -1.04 -18.50 6.95
CA TRP A 170 -1.88 -17.39 6.50
C TRP A 170 -3.17 -17.85 5.80
N LEU A 171 -4.27 -17.15 6.07
CA LEU A 171 -5.49 -17.19 5.26
C LEU A 171 -5.53 -15.98 4.30
N LEU A 172 -5.53 -16.25 3.00
CA LEU A 172 -5.77 -15.26 1.95
C LEU A 172 -7.28 -15.01 1.78
N ALA A 173 -7.73 -13.84 2.24
CA ALA A 173 -9.10 -13.36 2.12
C ALA A 173 -9.20 -12.04 1.34
N LEU A 174 -8.26 -11.79 0.42
CA LEU A 174 -8.17 -10.59 -0.42
C LEU A 174 -7.82 -10.98 -1.87
N PRO A 175 -8.23 -10.22 -2.89
CA PRO A 175 -7.89 -10.55 -4.27
C PRO A 175 -6.37 -10.54 -4.49
N ALA A 176 -5.83 -11.68 -4.93
CA ALA A 176 -4.38 -11.89 -5.05
C ALA A 176 -3.69 -11.05 -6.14
N HIS A 177 -4.42 -10.42 -7.06
CA HIS A 177 -3.82 -9.45 -8.01
C HIS A 177 -3.50 -8.08 -7.38
N HIS A 178 -3.91 -7.82 -6.13
CA HIS A 178 -3.56 -6.59 -5.39
C HIS A 178 -2.44 -6.87 -4.39
N ILE A 179 -1.58 -5.87 -4.12
CA ILE A 179 -0.41 -6.01 -3.23
C ILE A 179 -0.74 -6.59 -1.85
N ALA A 180 -1.93 -6.32 -1.32
CA ALA A 180 -2.37 -6.84 -0.02
C ALA A 180 -2.59 -8.36 -0.03
N GLY A 181 -3.11 -8.93 -1.14
CA GLY A 181 -3.22 -10.37 -1.35
C GLY A 181 -1.88 -11.00 -1.74
N ILE A 182 -1.12 -10.36 -2.64
CA ILE A 182 0.25 -10.79 -3.00
C ILE A 182 1.11 -10.98 -1.74
N GLN A 183 1.08 -10.03 -0.81
CA GLN A 183 1.85 -10.11 0.43
C GLN A 183 1.33 -11.13 1.44
N VAL A 184 0.15 -11.73 1.26
CA VAL A 184 -0.21 -12.94 2.00
C VAL A 184 0.53 -14.15 1.42
N LEU A 185 0.55 -14.30 0.09
CA LEU A 185 1.27 -15.37 -0.61
C LEU A 185 2.79 -15.30 -0.32
N VAL A 186 3.41 -14.12 -0.48
CA VAL A 186 4.85 -13.92 -0.20
C VAL A 186 5.21 -14.24 1.26
N ARG A 187 4.36 -13.87 2.23
CA ARG A 187 4.59 -14.20 3.65
C ARG A 187 4.43 -15.68 3.96
N SER A 188 3.69 -16.42 3.13
CA SER A 188 3.51 -17.86 3.24
C SER A 188 4.76 -18.58 2.71
N LEU A 189 5.25 -18.17 1.53
CA LEU A 189 6.55 -18.62 0.98
C LEU A 189 7.71 -18.35 1.95
N VAL A 190 7.82 -17.13 2.49
CA VAL A 190 8.89 -16.77 3.45
C VAL A 190 8.75 -17.52 4.78
N ALA A 191 7.54 -17.92 5.18
CA ALA A 191 7.32 -18.78 6.35
C ALA A 191 7.65 -20.26 6.08
N GLY A 192 7.70 -20.70 4.82
CA GLY A 192 7.74 -22.12 4.44
C GLY A 192 6.47 -22.86 4.84
N ILE A 193 5.30 -22.20 4.80
CA ILE A 193 3.99 -22.75 5.17
C ILE A 193 3.00 -22.36 4.09
N ASP A 194 2.30 -23.34 3.51
CA ASP A 194 1.32 -23.09 2.46
C ASP A 194 0.13 -22.25 2.99
N PRO A 195 -0.39 -21.29 2.19
CA PRO A 195 -1.56 -20.51 2.56
C PRO A 195 -2.86 -21.29 2.36
N THR A 196 -3.82 -21.11 3.26
CA THR A 196 -5.24 -21.36 2.96
C THR A 196 -5.81 -20.14 2.23
N PHE A 197 -6.86 -20.32 1.44
CA PHE A 197 -7.61 -19.21 0.81
C PHE A 197 -9.12 -19.47 0.84
N VAL A 198 -9.88 -18.41 0.63
CA VAL A 198 -11.32 -18.48 0.33
C VAL A 198 -11.57 -18.17 -1.14
N ASP A 199 -12.67 -18.67 -1.70
CA ASP A 199 -13.16 -18.22 -3.00
C ASP A 199 -13.65 -16.77 -2.89
N LEU A 200 -13.19 -15.91 -3.78
CA LEU A 200 -13.57 -14.50 -3.84
C LEU A 200 -14.39 -14.14 -5.08
N SER A 201 -14.80 -15.12 -5.89
CA SER A 201 -15.61 -14.92 -7.11
C SER A 201 -17.00 -14.32 -6.81
N ALA A 202 -17.54 -14.57 -5.62
CA ALA A 202 -18.75 -13.95 -5.09
C ALA A 202 -18.46 -12.81 -4.08
N GLY A 203 -17.20 -12.38 -3.96
CA GLY A 203 -16.71 -11.51 -2.91
C GLY A 203 -16.50 -12.23 -1.57
N PHE A 204 -16.14 -11.48 -0.52
CA PHE A 204 -15.84 -12.05 0.80
C PHE A 204 -17.09 -12.55 1.52
N GLN A 205 -17.14 -13.85 1.83
CA GLN A 205 -18.25 -14.51 2.50
C GLN A 205 -17.85 -15.03 3.89
N VAL A 206 -18.65 -14.72 4.91
CA VAL A 206 -18.30 -14.96 6.32
C VAL A 206 -18.28 -16.45 6.67
N ALA A 207 -19.18 -17.25 6.08
CA ALA A 207 -19.20 -18.70 6.30
C ALA A 207 -17.93 -19.37 5.74
N GLU A 208 -17.60 -19.10 4.48
CA GLU A 208 -16.39 -19.64 3.83
C GLU A 208 -15.10 -19.17 4.54
N PHE A 209 -15.05 -17.92 5.01
CA PHE A 209 -13.96 -17.42 5.85
C PHE A 209 -13.88 -18.13 7.20
N ALA A 210 -15.01 -18.49 7.82
CA ALA A 210 -15.02 -19.21 9.07
C ALA A 210 -14.53 -20.65 8.91
N ASP A 211 -15.05 -21.36 7.91
CA ASP A 211 -14.67 -22.74 7.61
C ASP A 211 -13.15 -22.83 7.31
N ALA A 212 -12.63 -21.92 6.47
CA ALA A 212 -11.20 -21.84 6.14
C ALA A 212 -10.31 -21.38 7.32
N ALA A 213 -10.84 -20.56 8.24
CA ALA A 213 -10.12 -20.15 9.45
C ALA A 213 -10.03 -21.29 10.48
N GLU A 214 -11.06 -22.12 10.60
CA GLU A 214 -11.04 -23.34 11.42
C GLU A 214 -10.05 -24.37 10.87
N GLU A 215 -10.04 -24.59 9.55
CA GLU A 215 -9.07 -25.45 8.87
C GLU A 215 -7.63 -24.98 9.11
N LEU A 216 -7.31 -23.72 8.80
CA LEU A 216 -5.97 -23.15 9.03
C LEU A 216 -5.54 -23.30 10.50
N ARG A 217 -6.46 -23.09 11.44
CA ARG A 217 -6.15 -23.11 12.88
C ARG A 217 -5.94 -24.50 13.45
N ALA A 218 -6.43 -25.56 12.80
CA ALA A 218 -6.28 -26.93 13.27
C ALA A 218 -4.80 -27.35 13.41
N ASP A 219 -3.98 -27.02 12.41
CA ASP A 219 -2.58 -27.45 12.32
C ASP A 219 -1.55 -26.33 12.62
N ALA A 220 -1.95 -25.06 12.56
CA ALA A 220 -1.03 -23.94 12.69
C ALA A 220 -0.83 -23.46 14.15
N ALA A 221 0.44 -23.39 14.58
CA ALA A 221 0.81 -22.81 15.88
C ALA A 221 0.45 -21.31 15.97
N ARG A 222 0.59 -20.59 14.86
CA ARG A 222 0.25 -19.17 14.69
C ARG A 222 -0.54 -18.96 13.40
N CYS A 223 -1.65 -18.23 13.47
CA CYS A 223 -2.52 -17.94 12.33
C CYS A 223 -2.59 -16.45 12.03
N TYR A 224 -2.48 -16.07 10.77
CA TYR A 224 -2.56 -14.68 10.32
C TYR A 224 -3.53 -14.52 9.15
N THR A 225 -4.12 -13.33 9.01
CA THR A 225 -4.86 -12.96 7.81
C THR A 225 -4.79 -11.45 7.58
N ALA A 226 -5.16 -11.00 6.39
CA ALA A 226 -5.28 -9.60 6.03
C ALA A 226 -6.69 -9.32 5.52
N LEU A 227 -7.31 -8.24 6.01
CA LEU A 227 -8.68 -7.84 5.69
C LEU A 227 -8.75 -6.32 5.41
N THR A 228 -9.76 -5.91 4.67
CA THR A 228 -10.21 -4.50 4.65
C THR A 228 -11.08 -4.19 5.88
N PRO A 229 -11.24 -2.91 6.27
CA PRO A 229 -12.18 -2.51 7.32
C PRO A 229 -13.59 -3.08 7.10
N MET A 230 -14.11 -3.05 5.86
CA MET A 230 -15.43 -3.58 5.53
C MET A 230 -15.56 -5.10 5.77
N GLN A 231 -14.51 -5.88 5.51
CA GLN A 231 -14.53 -7.33 5.76
C GLN A 231 -14.45 -7.65 7.26
N LEU A 232 -13.65 -6.89 8.01
CA LEU A 232 -13.64 -6.99 9.48
C LEU A 232 -15.04 -6.73 10.05
N LEU A 233 -15.68 -5.63 9.63
CA LEU A 233 -17.03 -5.27 10.08
C LEU A 233 -18.07 -6.34 9.69
N LYS A 234 -18.09 -6.77 8.41
CA LYS A 234 -18.98 -7.85 7.95
C LYS A 234 -18.78 -9.16 8.72
N GLY A 235 -17.56 -9.47 9.17
CA GLY A 235 -17.28 -10.59 10.06
C GLY A 235 -17.79 -10.36 11.49
N MET A 236 -17.66 -9.13 12.02
CA MET A 236 -18.17 -8.75 13.33
C MET A 236 -19.72 -8.72 13.43
N ASP A 237 -20.43 -8.63 12.31
CA ASP A 237 -21.91 -8.64 12.28
C ASP A 237 -22.55 -9.99 12.66
N THR A 238 -21.78 -11.06 12.78
CA THR A 238 -22.29 -12.41 13.08
C THR A 238 -21.47 -13.14 14.14
N LEU A 239 -22.10 -14.02 14.93
CA LEU A 239 -21.39 -14.81 15.94
C LEU A 239 -20.31 -15.71 15.31
N GLN A 240 -20.64 -16.41 14.22
CA GLN A 240 -19.69 -17.26 13.47
C GLN A 240 -18.47 -16.46 12.99
N GLY A 241 -18.69 -15.26 12.42
CA GLY A 241 -17.59 -14.40 11.98
C GLY A 241 -16.75 -13.89 13.14
N ILE A 242 -17.34 -13.51 14.28
CA ILE A 242 -16.59 -13.15 15.50
C ILE A 242 -15.74 -14.32 16.01
N GLU A 243 -16.28 -15.54 16.00
CA GLU A 243 -15.58 -16.75 16.42
C GLU A 243 -14.40 -17.07 15.50
N ALA A 244 -14.59 -16.99 14.17
CA ALA A 244 -13.52 -17.12 13.18
C ALA A 244 -12.43 -16.05 13.34
N LEU A 245 -12.81 -14.77 13.50
CA LEU A 245 -11.88 -13.64 13.68
C LEU A 245 -11.03 -13.78 14.97
N ARG A 246 -11.50 -14.50 15.99
CA ARG A 246 -10.74 -14.79 17.21
C ARG A 246 -9.64 -15.85 17.04
N LEU A 247 -9.72 -16.70 16.00
CA LEU A 247 -8.74 -17.76 15.76
C LEU A 247 -7.36 -17.20 15.40
N PHE A 248 -7.30 -16.01 14.79
CA PHE A 248 -6.09 -15.36 14.30
C PHE A 248 -5.25 -14.71 15.42
N ASP A 249 -3.94 -14.86 15.32
CA ASP A 249 -2.93 -14.22 16.18
C ASP A 249 -2.70 -12.75 15.85
N ALA A 250 -2.89 -12.38 14.59
CA ALA A 250 -3.13 -11.01 14.17
C ALA A 250 -3.97 -10.96 12.90
N ILE A 251 -4.84 -9.95 12.82
CA ILE A 251 -5.56 -9.57 11.62
C ILE A 251 -5.00 -8.25 11.15
N LEU A 252 -4.30 -8.26 10.01
CA LEU A 252 -3.82 -7.03 9.38
C LEU A 252 -4.99 -6.32 8.70
N VAL A 253 -5.39 -5.17 9.23
CA VAL A 253 -6.48 -4.37 8.66
C VAL A 253 -5.89 -3.18 7.91
N GLY A 254 -6.18 -3.10 6.61
CA GLY A 254 -5.52 -2.15 5.73
C GLY A 254 -6.34 -1.72 4.52
N GLY A 255 -5.74 -0.88 3.68
CA GLY A 255 -6.38 -0.35 2.47
C GLY A 255 -7.29 0.86 2.71
N GLY A 256 -7.83 1.05 3.91
CA GLY A 256 -8.60 2.23 4.30
C GLY A 256 -8.43 2.56 5.79
N PRO A 257 -8.95 3.72 6.24
CA PRO A 257 -9.03 4.00 7.67
C PRO A 257 -9.94 2.98 8.36
N LEU A 258 -9.60 2.60 9.58
CA LEU A 258 -10.47 1.89 10.51
C LEU A 258 -10.81 2.86 11.65
N LEU A 259 -12.09 2.98 12.01
CA LEU A 259 -12.51 3.98 12.99
C LEU A 259 -12.03 3.59 14.40
N ASP A 260 -11.89 4.61 15.27
CA ASP A 260 -11.49 4.39 16.67
C ASP A 260 -12.52 3.53 17.43
N ASP A 261 -13.79 3.62 17.03
CA ASP A 261 -14.91 2.90 17.61
C ASP A 261 -14.97 1.44 17.13
N ASP A 262 -14.80 1.19 15.84
CA ASP A 262 -14.67 -0.18 15.29
C ASP A 262 -13.48 -0.92 15.92
N ARG A 263 -12.34 -0.24 16.05
CA ARG A 263 -11.14 -0.80 16.69
C ARG A 263 -11.36 -1.09 18.18
N ARG A 264 -12.23 -0.33 18.86
CA ARG A 264 -12.62 -0.58 20.25
C ARG A 264 -13.57 -1.77 20.33
N ALA A 265 -14.60 -1.83 19.50
CA ALA A 265 -15.54 -2.95 19.42
C ALA A 265 -14.82 -4.27 19.10
N ALA A 266 -13.92 -4.30 18.11
CA ALA A 266 -13.10 -5.47 17.79
C ALA A 266 -12.29 -5.96 19.00
N ARG A 267 -11.69 -5.03 19.77
CA ARG A 267 -10.93 -5.35 20.98
C ARG A 267 -11.81 -5.90 22.11
N GLU A 268 -12.99 -5.32 22.32
CA GLU A 268 -13.97 -5.79 23.31
C GLU A 268 -14.51 -7.19 22.95
N LEU A 269 -14.61 -7.48 21.64
CA LEU A 269 -14.87 -8.82 21.11
C LEU A 269 -13.65 -9.75 21.16
N GLY A 270 -12.47 -9.31 21.61
CA GLY A 270 -11.26 -10.14 21.71
C GLY A 270 -10.56 -10.41 20.37
N ILE A 271 -10.87 -9.65 19.31
CA ILE A 271 -10.29 -9.79 17.98
C ILE A 271 -8.97 -9.02 17.91
N ARG A 272 -7.91 -9.69 17.43
CA ARG A 272 -6.52 -9.19 17.44
C ARG A 272 -6.18 -8.34 16.21
N VAL A 273 -6.82 -7.19 16.09
CA VAL A 273 -6.59 -6.23 14.98
C VAL A 273 -5.24 -5.52 15.09
N VAL A 274 -4.52 -5.49 13.98
CA VAL A 274 -3.34 -4.65 13.73
C VAL A 274 -3.66 -3.73 12.55
N THR A 275 -3.74 -2.42 12.77
CA THR A 275 -3.99 -1.47 11.66
C THR A 275 -2.72 -1.27 10.85
N THR A 276 -2.84 -1.15 9.53
CA THR A 276 -1.69 -1.04 8.62
C THR A 276 -1.81 0.18 7.71
N TYR A 277 -0.70 0.88 7.51
CA TYR A 277 -0.53 1.93 6.50
C TYR A 277 0.56 1.52 5.50
N GLY A 278 0.30 1.78 4.22
CA GLY A 278 1.16 1.45 3.10
C GLY A 278 0.36 1.30 1.80
N SER A 279 1.06 1.05 0.70
CA SER A 279 0.51 0.96 -0.65
C SER A 279 1.28 -0.03 -1.52
N ALA A 280 1.03 -0.07 -2.84
CA ALA A 280 1.82 -0.89 -3.75
C ALA A 280 3.28 -0.42 -3.79
N GLU A 281 3.49 0.89 -3.76
CA GLU A 281 4.80 1.57 -3.74
C GLU A 281 5.66 1.26 -2.50
N THR A 282 5.05 0.76 -1.41
CA THR A 282 5.75 0.31 -0.20
C THR A 282 5.65 -1.20 0.00
N THR A 283 5.31 -1.96 -1.06
CA THR A 283 5.19 -3.43 -1.03
C THR A 283 4.23 -3.93 0.05
N GLY A 284 3.08 -3.27 0.17
CA GLY A 284 2.07 -3.51 1.20
C GLY A 284 2.23 -2.57 2.39
N GLY A 285 1.74 -3.00 3.56
CA GLY A 285 1.83 -2.22 4.79
C GLY A 285 3.27 -2.09 5.28
N CYS A 286 3.73 -0.86 5.55
CA CYS A 286 5.06 -0.55 6.07
C CYS A 286 5.04 0.10 7.47
N VAL A 287 3.86 0.47 7.98
CA VAL A 287 3.65 1.05 9.32
C VAL A 287 2.45 0.37 9.98
N TYR A 288 2.66 -0.28 11.12
CA TYR A 288 1.68 -1.13 11.81
C TYR A 288 1.34 -0.54 13.18
N ASN A 289 0.05 -0.35 13.49
CA ASN A 289 -0.45 0.39 14.66
C ASN A 289 0.23 1.77 14.83
N GLY A 290 0.58 2.42 13.71
CA GLY A 290 1.32 3.69 13.68
C GLY A 290 2.84 3.57 13.86
N LEU A 291 3.39 2.39 14.16
CA LEU A 291 4.83 2.16 14.31
C LEU A 291 5.45 1.68 12.98
N PRO A 292 6.57 2.26 12.50
CA PRO A 292 7.28 1.74 11.33
C PRO A 292 7.73 0.29 11.56
N LEU A 293 7.62 -0.56 10.53
CA LEU A 293 8.18 -1.90 10.55
C LEU A 293 9.72 -1.87 10.62
N PRO A 294 10.39 -2.97 11.04
CA PRO A 294 11.84 -3.11 10.95
C PRO A 294 12.39 -2.71 9.57
N GLY A 295 13.45 -1.91 9.55
CA GLY A 295 14.04 -1.36 8.32
C GLY A 295 13.29 -0.18 7.68
N VAL A 296 12.09 0.19 8.15
CA VAL A 296 11.31 1.33 7.63
C VAL A 296 11.69 2.62 8.35
N THR A 297 11.99 3.65 7.56
CA THR A 297 12.20 5.03 8.01
C THR A 297 11.03 5.91 7.56
N ILE A 298 10.37 6.56 8.51
CA ILE A 298 9.36 7.59 8.23
C ILE A 298 9.96 8.99 8.45
N ARG A 299 9.74 9.90 7.50
CA ARG A 299 10.05 11.33 7.63
C ARG A 299 8.84 12.16 7.21
N LEU A 300 8.78 13.40 7.69
CA LEU A 300 7.78 14.38 7.26
C LEU A 300 8.46 15.56 6.56
N GLU A 301 7.98 15.93 5.39
CA GLU A 301 8.42 17.10 4.64
C GLU A 301 7.23 18.02 4.38
N ASN A 302 7.08 19.09 5.18
CA ASN A 302 5.89 19.94 5.20
C ASN A 302 4.60 19.09 5.34
N GLU A 303 4.54 18.30 6.42
CA GLU A 303 3.48 17.32 6.74
C GLU A 303 3.32 16.14 5.76
N ARG A 304 3.91 16.17 4.55
CA ARG A 304 3.91 15.05 3.61
C ARG A 304 4.71 13.86 4.16
N ILE A 305 4.13 12.67 4.12
CA ILE A 305 4.79 11.44 4.55
C ILE A 305 5.81 11.00 3.49
N MET A 306 7.03 10.75 3.94
CA MET A 306 8.12 10.15 3.18
C MET A 306 8.44 8.79 3.80
N VAL A 307 8.38 7.72 3.01
CA VAL A 307 8.71 6.35 3.44
C VAL A 307 10.04 5.95 2.82
N GLY A 308 10.98 5.45 3.60
CA GLY A 308 12.21 4.83 3.11
C GLY A 308 12.41 3.44 3.70
N GLY A 309 13.10 2.55 3.00
CA GLY A 309 13.38 1.20 3.49
C GLY A 309 13.49 0.17 2.36
N PRO A 310 13.88 -1.08 2.67
CA PRO A 310 14.12 -2.13 1.68
C PRO A 310 12.84 -2.59 0.93
N MET A 311 11.66 -2.27 1.45
CA MET A 311 10.35 -2.58 0.84
C MET A 311 9.81 -1.47 -0.09
N VAL A 312 10.56 -0.38 -0.30
CA VAL A 312 10.16 0.69 -1.21
C VAL A 312 10.46 0.29 -2.66
N ALA A 313 9.44 0.41 -3.52
CA ALA A 313 9.53 0.13 -4.95
C ALA A 313 10.65 0.94 -5.64
N GLN A 314 11.22 0.39 -6.72
CA GLN A 314 12.24 1.09 -7.51
C GLN A 314 11.68 2.35 -8.21
N GLY A 315 10.40 2.32 -8.61
CA GLY A 315 9.76 3.41 -9.33
C GLY A 315 8.42 3.01 -9.95
N TYR A 316 7.90 3.86 -10.84
CA TYR A 316 6.70 3.55 -11.63
C TYR A 316 7.06 3.15 -13.07
N ARG A 317 6.63 1.95 -13.49
CA ARG A 317 6.86 1.36 -14.82
C ARG A 317 6.49 2.30 -15.97
N ASN A 318 5.39 3.04 -15.86
CA ASN A 318 4.90 3.97 -16.88
C ASN A 318 5.29 5.44 -16.65
N PHE A 319 6.01 5.74 -15.55
CA PHE A 319 6.49 7.08 -15.22
C PHE A 319 7.87 6.99 -14.52
N PRO A 320 8.96 6.66 -15.24
CA PRO A 320 10.27 6.37 -14.63
C PRO A 320 10.81 7.55 -13.80
N ASP A 321 10.74 8.77 -14.33
CA ASP A 321 11.23 9.99 -13.68
C ASP A 321 10.22 10.65 -12.71
N HIS A 322 9.23 9.90 -12.21
CA HIS A 322 8.19 10.49 -11.36
C HIS A 322 8.79 11.02 -10.05
N GLU A 323 8.46 12.26 -9.69
CA GLU A 323 8.95 12.94 -8.47
C GLU A 323 8.78 12.14 -7.16
N ALA A 324 7.87 11.16 -7.14
CA ALA A 324 7.60 10.26 -6.03
C ALA A 324 8.83 9.41 -5.64
N PHE A 325 9.71 9.10 -6.60
CA PHE A 325 10.92 8.30 -6.42
C PHE A 325 12.21 9.07 -6.75
N SER A 326 12.12 10.41 -6.83
CA SER A 326 13.26 11.31 -7.10
C SER A 326 14.44 11.21 -6.12
N ARG A 327 14.25 10.52 -4.99
CA ARG A 327 15.29 10.22 -4.02
C ARG A 327 15.44 8.69 -3.91
N PRO A 328 16.59 8.10 -4.31
CA PRO A 328 16.82 6.66 -4.19
C PRO A 328 16.52 6.11 -2.80
N GLY A 329 15.80 4.98 -2.74
CA GLY A 329 15.38 4.32 -1.50
C GLY A 329 14.29 5.04 -0.70
N PHE A 330 13.68 6.10 -1.24
CA PHE A 330 12.57 6.83 -0.60
C PHE A 330 11.40 7.04 -1.56
N TYR A 331 10.18 6.74 -1.07
CA TYR A 331 8.91 7.06 -1.70
C TYR A 331 8.30 8.31 -1.03
N ARG A 332 8.07 9.33 -1.85
CA ARG A 332 7.34 10.56 -1.51
C ARG A 332 5.86 10.34 -1.78
N THR A 333 5.11 10.07 -0.71
CA THR A 333 3.68 9.77 -0.80
C THR A 333 2.85 11.01 -1.16
N SER A 334 1.58 10.79 -1.51
CA SER A 334 0.55 11.86 -1.55
C SER A 334 -0.12 12.08 -0.20
N ASP A 335 0.29 11.40 0.88
CA ASP A 335 -0.38 11.43 2.18
C ASP A 335 0.22 12.50 3.10
N THR A 336 -0.61 13.13 3.93
CA THR A 336 -0.16 13.95 5.07
C THR A 336 -0.19 13.16 6.37
N GLY A 337 0.67 13.51 7.33
CA GLY A 337 0.63 12.89 8.64
C GLY A 337 1.38 13.67 9.72
N LEU A 338 1.15 13.22 10.96
CA LEU A 338 1.80 13.69 12.17
C LEU A 338 2.60 12.53 12.78
N LEU A 339 3.87 12.78 13.10
CA LEU A 339 4.75 11.82 13.75
C LEU A 339 5.03 12.31 15.17
N ARG A 340 4.56 11.58 16.19
CA ARG A 340 4.74 11.91 17.61
C ARG A 340 5.28 10.68 18.34
N ASN A 341 6.43 10.82 19.00
CA ASN A 341 7.08 9.75 19.76
C ASN A 341 7.26 8.44 18.93
N GLY A 342 7.58 8.56 17.64
CA GLY A 342 7.71 7.43 16.71
C GLY A 342 6.39 6.88 16.16
N VAL A 343 5.23 7.32 16.68
CA VAL A 343 3.90 6.92 16.19
C VAL A 343 3.44 7.88 15.09
N LEU A 344 3.22 7.33 13.89
CA LEU A 344 2.64 8.01 12.74
C LEU A 344 1.11 7.97 12.81
N ARG A 345 0.47 9.13 12.63
CA ARG A 345 -0.95 9.27 12.34
C ARG A 345 -1.12 9.94 10.98
N VAL A 346 -1.70 9.23 10.02
CA VAL A 346 -2.10 9.80 8.72
C VAL A 346 -3.25 10.79 8.95
N THR A 347 -3.22 11.94 8.28
CA THR A 347 -4.19 13.04 8.46
C THR A 347 -5.03 13.34 7.23
N GLY A 348 -4.66 12.81 6.06
CA GLY A 348 -5.40 12.99 4.81
C GLY A 348 -4.50 12.85 3.59
N ARG A 349 -5.00 13.26 2.42
CA ARG A 349 -4.24 13.24 1.15
C ARG A 349 -4.10 14.63 0.54
N ILE A 350 -2.93 14.91 -0.01
CA ILE A 350 -2.57 16.20 -0.62
C ILE A 350 -3.22 16.34 -1.99
N ASP A 351 -3.32 15.25 -2.74
CA ASP A 351 -3.95 15.19 -4.07
C ASP A 351 -5.48 15.09 -4.02
N THR A 352 -6.07 15.05 -2.82
CA THR A 352 -7.52 15.14 -2.60
C THR A 352 -7.94 16.47 -1.95
N ILE A 353 -7.01 17.39 -1.68
CA ILE A 353 -7.32 18.71 -1.12
C ILE A 353 -8.32 19.44 -2.02
N ILE A 354 -9.41 19.91 -1.41
CA ILE A 354 -10.37 20.80 -2.05
C ILE A 354 -9.88 22.24 -1.85
N ASP A 355 -9.75 22.99 -2.94
CA ASP A 355 -9.49 24.44 -2.90
C ASP A 355 -10.81 25.19 -3.12
N SER A 356 -11.40 25.68 -2.04
CA SER A 356 -12.70 26.37 -2.04
C SER A 356 -12.53 27.84 -1.68
N GLY A 357 -12.51 28.70 -2.71
CA GLY A 357 -12.32 30.14 -2.58
C GLY A 357 -10.90 30.55 -2.18
N GLY A 358 -9.88 29.77 -2.52
CA GLY A 358 -8.49 29.98 -2.09
C GLY A 358 -8.17 29.40 -0.72
N LEU A 359 -9.11 28.69 -0.09
CA LEU A 359 -8.94 28.02 1.19
C LEU A 359 -8.90 26.51 0.99
N LYS A 360 -7.82 25.89 1.46
CA LYS A 360 -7.55 24.47 1.29
C LYS A 360 -8.11 23.65 2.44
N ILE A 361 -8.78 22.55 2.12
CA ILE A 361 -9.27 21.59 3.11
C ILE A 361 -9.05 20.15 2.62
N HIS A 362 -8.55 19.31 3.52
CA HIS A 362 -8.57 17.86 3.34
C HIS A 362 -10.01 17.35 3.53
N PRO A 363 -10.61 16.63 2.56
CA PRO A 363 -11.95 16.06 2.72
C PRO A 363 -12.09 15.24 3.99
N GLU A 364 -11.03 14.53 4.38
CA GLU A 364 -10.97 13.66 5.56
C GLU A 364 -11.26 14.41 6.87
N VAL A 365 -10.96 15.72 6.94
CA VAL A 365 -11.29 16.57 8.10
C VAL A 365 -12.79 16.73 8.25
N LEU A 366 -13.52 16.84 7.14
CA LEU A 366 -14.98 16.98 7.14
C LEU A 366 -15.67 15.61 7.28
N GLU A 367 -15.16 14.58 6.61
CA GLU A 367 -15.62 13.19 6.76
C GLU A 367 -15.58 12.78 8.24
N GLN A 368 -14.52 13.14 8.99
CA GLN A 368 -14.44 12.89 10.42
C GLN A 368 -15.52 13.62 11.24
N VAL A 369 -16.03 14.77 10.80
CA VAL A 369 -17.17 15.44 11.43
C VAL A 369 -18.44 14.62 11.23
N PHE A 370 -18.70 14.18 10.00
CA PHE A 370 -19.84 13.34 9.65
C PHE A 370 -19.84 12.00 10.40
N ILE A 371 -18.69 11.33 10.49
CA ILE A 371 -18.52 10.06 11.22
C ILE A 371 -18.87 10.18 12.71
N ASN A 372 -18.72 11.37 13.30
CA ASN A 372 -19.08 11.61 14.71
C ASN A 372 -20.58 11.87 14.93
N ILE A 373 -21.41 11.82 13.88
CA ILE A 373 -22.86 12.06 13.94
C ILE A 373 -23.59 10.73 14.06
N ALA A 374 -24.42 10.57 15.08
CA ALA A 374 -25.18 9.35 15.31
C ALA A 374 -26.07 9.00 14.11
N GLY A 375 -25.91 7.79 13.57
CA GLY A 375 -26.64 7.31 12.41
C GLY A 375 -26.05 7.68 11.05
N VAL A 376 -24.83 8.23 10.99
CA VAL A 376 -24.01 8.21 9.77
C VAL A 376 -23.20 6.91 9.75
N ASP A 377 -23.39 6.10 8.72
CA ASP A 377 -22.73 4.79 8.60
C ASP A 377 -21.42 4.88 7.79
N ASP A 378 -21.43 5.70 6.73
CA ASP A 378 -20.27 5.97 5.86
C ASP A 378 -20.44 7.33 5.17
N VAL A 379 -19.34 7.96 4.75
CA VAL A 379 -19.35 9.30 4.16
C VAL A 379 -18.20 9.52 3.19
N CYS A 380 -18.47 10.29 2.15
CA CYS A 380 -17.48 10.78 1.20
C CYS A 380 -17.66 12.28 0.97
N VAL A 381 -16.60 13.05 1.20
CA VAL A 381 -16.53 14.48 0.88
C VAL A 381 -15.66 14.66 -0.37
N VAL A 382 -16.14 15.46 -1.31
CA VAL A 382 -15.44 15.74 -2.58
C VAL A 382 -15.57 17.21 -2.97
N GLY A 383 -14.64 17.68 -3.81
CA GLY A 383 -14.69 19.00 -4.41
C GLY A 383 -15.17 18.90 -5.86
N ILE A 384 -16.31 19.52 -6.17
CA ILE A 384 -16.82 19.64 -7.56
C ILE A 384 -16.54 21.04 -8.12
N PRO A 385 -16.40 21.22 -9.45
CA PRO A 385 -16.17 22.53 -10.05
C PRO A 385 -17.27 23.56 -9.71
N ASP A 386 -16.89 24.75 -9.26
CA ASP A 386 -17.81 25.86 -8.92
C ASP A 386 -17.30 27.18 -9.51
N GLN A 387 -18.19 27.93 -10.18
CA GLN A 387 -17.82 29.16 -10.90
C GLN A 387 -17.27 30.29 -10.02
N ARG A 388 -17.58 30.29 -8.71
CA ARG A 388 -17.19 31.35 -7.77
C ARG A 388 -16.10 30.90 -6.80
N LEU A 389 -16.12 29.63 -6.40
CA LEU A 389 -15.22 29.05 -5.40
C LEU A 389 -14.04 28.31 -6.04
N GLY A 390 -14.05 28.05 -7.35
CA GLY A 390 -13.13 27.11 -8.00
C GLY A 390 -13.61 25.68 -7.77
N GLN A 391 -13.68 25.25 -6.50
CA GLN A 391 -14.39 24.04 -6.10
C GLN A 391 -15.44 24.32 -5.01
N ALA A 392 -16.64 23.75 -5.15
CA ALA A 392 -17.59 23.62 -4.06
C ALA A 392 -17.34 22.29 -3.32
N ILE A 393 -17.28 22.37 -1.99
CA ILE A 393 -17.28 21.20 -1.10
C ILE A 393 -18.67 20.57 -1.14
N VAL A 394 -18.78 19.28 -1.41
CA VAL A 394 -20.03 18.51 -1.33
C VAL A 394 -19.81 17.19 -0.60
N ALA A 395 -20.88 16.63 0.00
CA ALA A 395 -20.80 15.44 0.83
C ALA A 395 -21.92 14.45 0.50
N ALA A 396 -21.57 13.20 0.22
CA ALA A 396 -22.51 12.08 0.13
C ALA A 396 -22.34 11.17 1.35
N TYR A 397 -23.43 10.82 2.04
CA TYR A 397 -23.39 9.99 3.25
C TYR A 397 -24.46 8.88 3.24
N MET A 398 -24.18 7.81 3.97
CA MET A 398 -25.07 6.67 4.21
C MET A 398 -25.61 6.68 5.65
N GLY A 399 -26.73 5.99 5.87
CA GLY A 399 -27.28 5.72 7.20
C GLY A 399 -28.61 6.39 7.51
N SER A 400 -28.97 6.40 8.79
CA SER A 400 -30.27 6.85 9.30
C SER A 400 -30.31 8.32 9.72
N ALA A 401 -29.16 8.98 9.86
CA ALA A 401 -29.05 10.39 10.25
C ALA A 401 -29.94 11.29 9.39
N ASN A 402 -30.50 12.32 10.03
CA ASN A 402 -31.38 13.28 9.37
C ASN A 402 -30.62 14.58 9.08
N MET A 403 -31.14 15.42 8.17
CA MET A 403 -30.43 16.64 7.74
C MET A 403 -30.30 17.69 8.84
N GLU A 404 -31.18 17.70 9.84
CA GLU A 404 -31.11 18.62 10.98
C GLU A 404 -29.90 18.28 11.87
N ASP A 405 -29.64 17.00 12.13
CA ASP A 405 -28.45 16.52 12.86
C ASP A 405 -27.16 16.91 12.11
N ILE A 406 -27.13 16.73 10.78
CA ILE A 406 -26.00 17.14 9.95
C ILE A 406 -25.75 18.66 10.04
N ILE A 407 -26.80 19.47 9.90
CA ILE A 407 -26.70 20.93 9.97
C ILE A 407 -26.22 21.38 11.36
N ALA A 408 -26.73 20.75 12.43
CA ALA A 408 -26.32 21.02 13.80
C ALA A 408 -24.82 20.74 14.04
N ALA A 409 -24.30 19.63 13.51
CA ALA A 409 -22.87 19.28 13.61
C ALA A 409 -21.94 20.32 12.96
N PHE A 410 -22.41 21.04 11.93
CA PHE A 410 -21.68 22.11 11.27
C PHE A 410 -22.01 23.53 11.78
N GLN A 411 -22.83 23.69 12.82
CA GLN A 411 -23.29 25.01 13.29
C GLN A 411 -22.14 25.93 13.72
N ASP A 412 -21.13 25.38 14.41
CA ASP A 412 -19.96 26.14 14.89
C ASP A 412 -18.79 26.13 13.89
N TYR A 413 -18.93 25.50 12.73
CA TYR A 413 -17.88 25.45 11.71
C TYR A 413 -17.81 26.75 10.89
N PRO A 414 -16.60 27.18 10.47
CA PRO A 414 -16.45 28.30 9.55
C PRO A 414 -17.26 28.07 8.27
N ARG A 415 -18.13 29.02 7.90
CA ARG A 415 -19.06 28.92 6.73
C ARG A 415 -18.41 28.50 5.39
N TRP A 416 -17.10 28.71 5.25
CA TRP A 416 -16.36 28.28 4.06
C TRP A 416 -16.21 26.75 4.00
N GLN A 417 -15.99 26.09 5.15
CA GLN A 417 -15.82 24.63 5.30
C GLN A 417 -17.12 23.83 5.14
N ILE A 418 -18.27 24.43 5.48
CA ILE A 418 -19.56 23.73 5.43
C ILE A 418 -19.85 23.28 3.99
N PRO A 419 -20.15 21.99 3.72
CA PRO A 419 -20.51 21.52 2.38
C PRO A 419 -21.70 22.28 1.80
N LYS A 420 -21.65 22.60 0.50
CA LYS A 420 -22.66 23.38 -0.21
C LYS A 420 -23.85 22.52 -0.66
N HIS A 421 -23.58 21.24 -0.94
CA HIS A 421 -24.59 20.21 -1.16
C HIS A 421 -24.26 18.99 -0.29
N ILE A 422 -25.31 18.45 0.35
CA ILE A 422 -25.22 17.25 1.18
C ILE A 422 -26.33 16.31 0.72
N GLN A 423 -25.96 15.09 0.33
CA GLN A 423 -26.88 14.09 -0.20
C GLN A 423 -26.80 12.81 0.62
N ARG A 424 -27.95 12.33 1.10
CA ARG A 424 -28.04 10.98 1.66
C ARG A 424 -28.24 9.98 0.52
N VAL A 425 -27.39 8.96 0.46
CA VAL A 425 -27.43 7.91 -0.56
C VAL A 425 -27.73 6.55 0.06
N ALA A 426 -28.29 5.64 -0.73
CA ALA A 426 -28.50 4.25 -0.30
C ALA A 426 -27.18 3.47 -0.23
N GLU A 427 -26.23 3.78 -1.13
CA GLU A 427 -24.92 3.16 -1.20
C GLU A 427 -23.90 4.16 -1.78
N LEU A 428 -22.67 4.14 -1.28
CA LEU A 428 -21.54 4.88 -1.85
C LEU A 428 -20.80 4.01 -2.87
N PRO A 429 -20.47 4.52 -4.08
CA PRO A 429 -19.66 3.79 -5.06
C PRO A 429 -18.31 3.33 -4.49
N ARG A 430 -17.93 2.08 -4.76
CA ARG A 430 -16.66 1.48 -4.29
C ARG A 430 -15.76 1.02 -5.43
N THR A 431 -14.49 0.85 -5.08
CA THR A 431 -13.42 0.20 -5.86
C THR A 431 -13.41 -1.32 -5.62
N SER A 432 -12.66 -2.10 -6.41
CA SER A 432 -12.49 -3.55 -6.18
C SER A 432 -11.87 -3.91 -4.82
N LEU A 433 -11.21 -2.96 -4.15
CA LEU A 433 -10.69 -3.09 -2.78
C LEU A 433 -11.67 -2.60 -1.70
N GLY A 434 -12.95 -2.40 -2.02
CA GLY A 434 -13.99 -1.94 -1.07
C GLY A 434 -13.86 -0.48 -0.60
N LYS A 435 -12.79 0.22 -0.97
CA LYS A 435 -12.63 1.67 -0.70
C LYS A 435 -13.64 2.47 -1.51
N ILE A 436 -14.11 3.59 -0.97
CA ILE A 436 -14.96 4.53 -1.70
C ILE A 436 -14.25 5.05 -2.95
N ASP A 437 -14.95 5.06 -4.08
CA ASP A 437 -14.50 5.64 -5.34
C ASP A 437 -14.94 7.11 -5.41
N ARG A 438 -14.05 8.03 -4.99
CA ARG A 438 -14.32 9.47 -4.98
C ARG A 438 -14.67 10.03 -6.37
N ASN A 439 -14.13 9.45 -7.44
CA ASN A 439 -14.41 9.90 -8.81
C ASN A 439 -15.81 9.49 -9.29
N LYS A 440 -16.35 8.37 -8.79
CA LYS A 440 -17.77 8.04 -8.96
C LYS A 440 -18.67 8.85 -8.03
N VAL A 441 -18.22 9.19 -6.82
CA VAL A 441 -18.98 10.07 -5.91
C VAL A 441 -19.14 11.49 -6.48
N THR A 442 -18.14 12.06 -7.15
CA THR A 442 -18.30 13.37 -7.81
C THR A 442 -19.36 13.38 -8.91
N GLN A 443 -19.73 12.22 -9.49
CA GLN A 443 -20.78 12.10 -10.50
C GLN A 443 -22.20 12.04 -9.90
N LEU A 444 -22.32 12.07 -8.57
CA LEU A 444 -23.61 12.13 -7.86
C LEU A 444 -24.12 13.58 -7.69
N PHE A 445 -23.33 14.58 -8.10
CA PHE A 445 -23.57 16.02 -7.98
C PHE A 445 -23.38 16.74 -9.33
#